data_AF-A0A8X8KHM3-F1
#
_entry.id   AF-A0A8X8KHM3-F1
#
_cell.length_a   1.000
_cell.length_b   1.000
_cell.length_c   1.000
_cell.angle_alpha   90.00
_cell.angle_beta   90.00
_cell.angle_gamma   90.00
#
_symmetry.space_group_name_H-M   'P 1'
#
loop_
_entity.id
_entity.type
_entity.pdbx_description
1 polymer ?
#
loop_
_entity_poly.entity_id
_entity_poly.type
_entity_poly.pdbx_seq_one_letter_code
_entity_poly.pdbx_strand_id
1 'polypeptide(L)' 'MNDNKLTYILLLIASVFLILNGIFAFEKSIIMVLLSFFFIIIGLLLGFVAIHYLLKTKKP' A
#
# COMPACT_ATOMS: atom_id res chain seq x y z
N MET A 1 -19.19 -8.90 -10.90
CA MET A 1 -18.87 -9.48 -9.56
C MET A 1 -17.48 -10.12 -9.50
N ASN A 2 -16.53 -9.68 -10.34
CA ASN A 2 -15.08 -9.92 -10.20
C ASN A 2 -14.36 -8.64 -9.73
N ASP A 3 -15.15 -7.57 -9.55
CA ASP A 3 -14.71 -6.19 -9.35
C ASP A 3 -14.00 -6.04 -8.01
N ASN A 4 -14.52 -6.66 -6.95
CA ASN A 4 -13.89 -6.65 -5.63
C ASN A 4 -12.48 -7.25 -5.65
N LYS A 5 -12.26 -8.33 -6.41
CA LYS A 5 -10.95 -8.98 -6.52
C LYS A 5 -9.96 -8.07 -7.25
N LEU A 6 -10.41 -7.40 -8.30
CA LEU A 6 -9.62 -6.42 -9.04
C LEU A 6 -9.30 -5.20 -8.18
N THR A 7 -10.24 -4.73 -7.37
CA THR A 7 -10.01 -3.66 -6.37
C THR A 7 -8.93 -4.04 -5.37
N TYR A 8 -8.95 -5.26 -4.79
CA TYR A 8 -7.93 -5.67 -3.83
C TYR A 8 -6.55 -5.84 -4.47
N ILE A 9 -6.48 -6.33 -5.71
CA ILE A 9 -5.22 -6.38 -6.48
C ILE A 9 -4.68 -4.97 -6.73
N LEU A 10 -5.56 -4.05 -7.14
CA LEU A 10 -5.20 -2.66 -7.36
C LEU A 10 -4.73 -1.98 -6.06
N LEU A 11 -5.35 -2.32 -4.93
CA LEU A 11 -4.98 -1.85 -3.60
C LEU A 11 -3.59 -2.35 -3.19
N LEU A 12 -3.26 -3.59 -3.55
CA LEU A 12 -1.93 -4.19 -3.38
C LEU A 12 -0.87 -3.50 -4.24
N ILE A 13 -1.19 -3.18 -5.48
CA ILE A 13 -0.29 -2.43 -6.37
C ILE A 13 -0.08 -1.01 -5.83
N ALA A 14 -1.15 -0.34 -5.40
CA ALA A 14 -1.07 0.99 -4.81
C ALA A 14 -0.23 1.00 -3.52
N SER A 15 -0.35 -0.03 -2.67
CA SER A 15 0.46 -0.12 -1.44
C SER A 15 1.96 -0.28 -1.75
N VAL A 16 2.31 -1.10 -2.74
CA VAL A 16 3.71 -1.25 -3.20
C VAL A 16 4.26 0.06 -3.72
N PHE A 17 3.49 0.79 -4.54
CA PHE A 17 3.92 2.11 -5.02
C PHE A 17 4.08 3.12 -3.90
N LEU A 18 3.23 3.10 -2.87
CA LEU A 18 3.34 3.99 -1.72
C LEU A 18 4.62 3.73 -0.91
N ILE A 19 4.94 2.45 -0.69
CA ILE A 19 6.16 2.03 0.00
C ILE A 19 7.39 2.44 -0.82
N LEU A 20 7.39 2.18 -2.13
CA LEU A 20 8.47 2.61 -3.02
C LEU A 20 8.62 4.13 -3.02
N ASN A 21 7.52 4.88 -3.03
CA ASN A 21 7.54 6.35 -2.97
C ASN A 21 8.16 6.86 -1.67
N GLY A 22 7.84 6.22 -0.55
CA GLY A 22 8.50 6.52 0.72
C GLY A 22 10.00 6.21 0.69
N ILE A 23 10.41 5.04 0.19
CA ILE A 23 11.83 4.64 0.14
C ILE A 23 12.64 5.54 -0.80
N PHE A 24 12.07 5.92 -1.95
CA PHE A 24 12.73 6.76 -2.95
C PHE A 24 12.64 8.26 -2.67
N ALA A 25 12.33 8.71 -1.45
CA ALA A 25 12.29 10.13 -1.12
C ALA A 25 13.59 10.84 -1.53
N PHE A 26 13.53 11.56 -2.65
CA PHE A 26 14.70 12.04 -3.38
C PHE A 26 15.39 13.23 -2.70
N GLU A 27 14.64 14.04 -1.94
CA GLU A 27 15.19 15.16 -1.18
C GLU A 27 15.27 14.80 0.31
N LYS A 28 16.43 15.05 0.92
CA LYS A 28 16.64 14.89 2.37
C LYS A 28 16.11 16.08 3.18
N SER A 29 15.07 16.76 2.70
CA SER A 29 14.38 17.75 3.49
C SER A 29 13.67 17.05 4.66
N ILE A 30 13.70 17.67 5.84
CA ILE A 30 13.05 17.16 7.06
C ILE A 30 11.58 16.80 6.80
N ILE A 31 10.90 17.62 6.00
CA ILE A 31 9.49 17.44 5.63
C ILE A 31 9.32 16.19 4.77
N MET A 32 10.22 15.97 3.80
CA MET A 32 10.13 14.83 2.88
C MET A 32 10.48 13.51 3.58
N VAL A 33 11.43 13.52 4.52
CA VAL A 33 11.74 12.36 5.38
C VAL A 33 10.56 11.99 6.28
N LEU A 34 9.87 12.99 6.85
CA LEU A 34 8.68 12.76 7.65
C LEU A 34 7.55 12.16 6.80
N LEU A 35 7.31 12.74 5.61
CA LEU A 35 6.27 12.27 4.68
C LEU A 35 6.56 10.86 4.15
N SER A 36 7.83 10.56 3.88
CA SER A 36 8.32 9.23 3.51
C SER A 36 7.94 8.18 4.57
N PHE A 37 8.17 8.49 5.85
CA PHE A 37 7.78 7.62 6.95
C PHE A 37 6.27 7.37 6.97
N PHE A 38 5.46 8.42 6.78
CA PHE A 38 4.01 8.28 6.69
C PHE A 38 3.59 7.41 5.50
N PHE A 39 4.18 7.58 4.32
CA PHE A 39 3.87 6.76 3.15
C PHE A 39 4.23 5.28 3.35
N ILE A 40 5.34 4.98 4.03
CA ILE A 40 5.71 3.60 4.34
C ILE A 40 4.70 2.98 5.31
N ILE A 41 4.31 3.68 6.37
CA ILE A 41 3.34 3.20 7.37
C ILE A 41 1.97 2.95 6.71
N ILE A 42 1.48 3.93 5.96
CA ILE A 42 0.18 3.83 5.27
C ILE A 42 0.22 2.71 4.23
N GLY A 43 1.33 2.57 3.49
CA GLY A 43 1.53 1.51 2.51
C GLY A 43 1.49 0.12 3.14
N LEU A 44 2.16 -0.08 4.27
CA LEU A 44 2.10 -1.34 5.03
C LEU A 44 0.67 -1.66 5.49
N LEU A 45 -0.05 -0.66 6.01
CA LEU A 45 -1.42 -0.83 6.48
C LEU A 45 -2.37 -1.20 5.34
N LEU A 46 -2.28 -0.49 4.20
CA LEU A 46 -3.05 -0.82 3.00
C LEU A 46 -2.71 -2.21 2.47
N GLY A 47 -1.43 -2.58 2.45
CA GLY A 47 -0.99 -3.91 2.02
C GLY A 47 -1.58 -5.02 2.90
N PHE A 48 -1.57 -4.82 4.22
CA PHE A 48 -2.18 -5.75 5.17
C PHE A 48 -3.69 -5.91 4.93
N VAL A 49 -4.41 -4.79 4.77
CA VAL A 49 -5.85 -4.80 4.48
C VAL A 49 -6.12 -5.50 3.15
N ALA A 50 -5.37 -5.18 2.09
CA ALA A 50 -5.51 -5.78 0.77
C ALA A 50 -5.31 -7.30 0.82
N ILE A 51 -4.25 -7.78 1.49
CA ILE A 51 -3.99 -9.22 1.63
C ILE A 51 -5.07 -9.89 2.48
N HIS A 52 -5.46 -9.29 3.61
CA HIS A 52 -6.49 -9.83 4.49
C HIS A 52 -7.83 -10.03 3.75
N TYR A 53 -8.28 -9.01 3.00
CA TYR A 53 -9.51 -9.11 2.23
C TYR A 53 -9.38 -10.06 1.03
N LEU A 54 -8.24 -10.05 0.33
CA LEU A 54 -8.00 -10.99 -0.77
C LEU A 54 -8.05 -12.45 -0.29
N LEU A 55 -7.44 -12.76 0.86
CA LEU A 55 -7.48 -14.09 1.47
C LEU A 55 -8.89 -14.43 1.99
N LYS A 56 -9.61 -13.46 2.56
CA LYS A 56 -11.00 -13.66 3.03
C LYS A 56 -11.96 -13.96 1.87
N THR A 57 -11.78 -13.34 0.71
CA THR A 57 -12.56 -13.67 -0.50
C THR A 57 -12.23 -15.03 -1.12
N LYS A 58 -11.13 -15.67 -0.69
CA LYS A 58 -10.69 -16.99 -1.20
C LYS A 58 -11.21 -18.16 -0.35
N LYS A 59 -11.81 -17.92 0.82
CA LYS A 59 -12.48 -18.98 1.58
C LYS A 59 -13.77 -19.39 0.84
N PRO A 60 -13.92 -20.68 0.48
CA PRO A 60 -15.11 -21.18 -0.20
C PRO A 60 -16.36 -21.12 0.69
#